data_AF-A0A422NWT6-F1
#
_entry.id   AF-A0A422NWT6-F1
#
_cell.length_a   1.000
_cell.length_b   1.000
_cell.length_c   1.000
_cell.angle_alpha   90.00
_cell.angle_beta   90.00
_cell.angle_gamma   90.00
#
_symmetry.space_group_name_H-M   'P 1'
#
loop_
_entity.id
_entity.type
_entity.pdbx_description
1 polymer ?
#
loop_
_entity_poly.entity_id
_entity_poly.type
_entity_poly.pdbx_seq_one_letter_code
_entity_poly.pdbx_strand_id
1 'polypeptide(L)'
;MASIKCGSRRKARRAHFQAPSHVRRILMSAPLSKELRAKYNVRAMPVHKDDEVRVKRGAYKGREGKITACYRLRWVIHIDKVNREKANGTTVPVGVHPSNVEVTKLKLNHNRKAILERKDRSTKSDKGKGKVTAAEKAMQQMD
;
A
#
# COMPACT_ATOMS: atom_id res chain seq x y z
N MET A 1 -9.85 -0.80 13.41
CA MET A 1 -8.88 -1.93 13.41
C MET A 1 -8.81 -2.53 12.02
N ALA A 2 -7.62 -2.58 11.40
CA ALA A 2 -7.43 -3.30 10.13
C ALA A 2 -7.71 -4.79 10.35
N SER A 3 -8.38 -5.48 9.42
CA SER A 3 -8.85 -6.87 9.60
C SER A 3 -7.73 -7.78 10.11
N ILE A 4 -7.76 -8.06 11.42
CA ILE A 4 -6.69 -8.79 12.11
C ILE A 4 -6.76 -10.24 11.61
N LYS A 5 -5.66 -10.72 11.03
CA LYS A 5 -5.50 -12.13 10.72
C LYS A 5 -5.61 -12.89 12.04
N CYS A 6 -6.69 -13.63 12.24
CA CYS A 6 -6.84 -14.57 13.35
C CYS A 6 -6.65 -16.00 12.84
N GLY A 7 -6.24 -16.92 13.73
CA GLY A 7 -6.07 -18.34 13.37
C GLY A 7 -7.35 -18.98 12.81
N SER A 8 -8.54 -18.51 13.22
CA SER A 8 -9.81 -18.97 12.68
C SER A 8 -10.10 -18.39 11.28
N ARG A 9 -10.10 -19.25 10.26
CA ARG A 9 -10.42 -18.90 8.87
C ARG A 9 -11.79 -18.22 8.71
N ARG A 10 -12.82 -18.69 9.44
CA ARG A 10 -14.19 -18.16 9.36
C ARG A 10 -14.24 -16.69 9.79
N LYS A 11 -13.66 -16.38 10.96
CA LYS A 11 -13.61 -15.02 11.50
C LYS A 11 -12.80 -14.07 10.61
N ALA A 12 -11.64 -14.52 10.12
CA ALA A 12 -10.78 -13.72 9.25
C ALA A 12 -11.45 -13.37 7.91
N ARG A 13 -12.09 -14.34 7.25
CA ARG A 13 -12.82 -14.11 5.99
C ARG A 13 -13.98 -13.14 6.18
N ARG A 14 -14.78 -13.34 7.23
CA ARG A 14 -15.90 -12.44 7.55
C ARG A 14 -15.42 -11.00 7.70
N ALA A 15 -14.37 -10.79 8.49
CA ALA A 15 -13.78 -9.46 8.69
C ALA A 15 -13.24 -8.82 7.41
N HIS A 16 -12.64 -9.61 6.50
CA HIS A 16 -12.14 -9.10 5.23
C HIS A 16 -13.28 -8.63 4.31
N PHE A 17 -14.28 -9.49 4.07
CA PHE A 17 -15.36 -9.16 3.11
C PHE A 17 -16.33 -8.09 3.64
N GLN A 18 -16.54 -8.03 4.95
CA GLN A 18 -17.37 -7.02 5.61
C GLN A 18 -16.60 -5.72 5.96
N ALA A 19 -15.33 -5.60 5.55
CA ALA A 19 -14.52 -4.43 5.91
C ALA A 19 -15.13 -3.11 5.39
N PRO A 20 -15.20 -2.05 6.21
CA PRO A 20 -15.64 -0.72 5.78
C PRO A 20 -14.56 0.00 4.95
N SER A 21 -14.94 1.08 4.25
CA SER A 21 -14.08 1.77 3.26
C SER A 21 -12.71 2.20 3.79
N HIS A 22 -12.61 2.70 5.02
CA HIS A 22 -11.33 3.13 5.61
C HIS A 22 -10.39 1.95 5.90
N VAL A 23 -10.93 0.77 6.23
CA VAL A 23 -10.17 -0.48 6.38
C VAL A 23 -9.76 -1.00 5.01
N ARG A 24 -10.68 -1.00 4.03
CA ARG A 24 -10.37 -1.40 2.65
C ARG A 24 -9.26 -0.57 2.04
N ARG A 25 -9.20 0.74 2.33
CA ARG A 25 -8.08 1.61 1.93
C ARG A 25 -6.72 1.06 2.39
N ILE A 26 -6.63 0.57 3.62
CA ILE A 26 -5.36 0.05 4.18
C ILE A 26 -5.02 -1.31 3.55
N LEU A 27 -6.02 -2.17 3.40
CA LEU A 27 -5.87 -3.51 2.81
C LEU A 27 -5.52 -3.44 1.32
N MET A 28 -6.11 -2.49 0.59
CA MET A 28 -5.80 -2.17 -0.80
C MET A 28 -4.51 -1.34 -0.92
N SER A 29 -3.41 -1.98 -0.57
CA SER A 29 -2.06 -1.42 -0.72
C SER A 29 -1.31 -2.08 -1.87
N ALA A 30 -0.44 -1.30 -2.52
CA ALA A 30 0.43 -1.79 -3.58
C ALA A 30 1.91 -1.62 -3.16
N PRO A 31 2.80 -2.53 -3.59
CA PRO A 31 4.24 -2.35 -3.45
C PRO A 31 4.72 -1.10 -4.21
N LEU A 32 5.65 -0.37 -3.61
CA LEU A 32 6.37 0.71 -4.29
C LEU A 32 7.50 0.13 -5.17
N SER A 33 7.86 0.85 -6.24
CA SER A 33 9.03 0.57 -7.08
C SER A 33 10.32 0.56 -6.26
N LYS A 34 11.37 -0.07 -6.80
CA LYS A 34 12.69 -0.12 -6.14
C LYS A 34 13.25 1.28 -5.89
N GLU A 35 13.07 2.19 -6.85
CA GLU A 35 13.47 3.60 -6.74
C GLU A 35 12.73 4.33 -5.62
N LEU A 36 11.39 4.22 -5.57
CA LEU A 36 10.60 4.82 -4.49
C LEU A 36 10.90 4.20 -3.13
N ARG A 37 11.22 2.90 -3.09
CA ARG A 37 11.67 2.22 -1.87
C ARG A 37 13.01 2.73 -1.40
N ALA A 38 13.96 2.99 -2.29
CA ALA A 38 15.24 3.58 -1.90
C ALA A 38 15.04 5.00 -1.38
N LYS A 39 14.21 5.80 -2.07
CA LYS A 39 13.95 7.20 -1.72
C LYS A 39 13.24 7.40 -0.39
N TYR A 40 12.17 6.63 -0.13
CA TYR A 40 11.32 6.82 1.05
C TYR A 40 11.49 5.71 2.10
N ASN A 41 12.26 4.65 1.81
CA ASN A 41 12.47 3.50 2.68
C ASN A 41 11.17 2.78 3.16
N VAL A 42 10.07 2.98 2.44
CA VAL A 42 8.76 2.34 2.68
C VAL A 42 8.52 1.18 1.71
N ARG A 43 8.05 0.03 2.21
CA ARG A 43 7.80 -1.17 1.38
C ARG A 43 6.58 -1.04 0.44
N ALA A 44 5.47 -0.52 0.97
CA ALA A 44 4.17 -0.46 0.31
C ALA A 44 3.29 0.67 0.85
N MET A 45 2.42 1.21 -0.02
CA MET A 45 1.51 2.30 0.30
C MET A 45 0.06 1.99 -0.12
N PRO A 46 -0.94 2.47 0.64
CA PRO A 46 -2.33 2.51 0.19
C PRO A 46 -2.44 3.25 -1.14
N VAL A 47 -3.12 2.63 -2.08
CA VAL A 47 -3.21 3.17 -3.44
C VAL A 47 -4.13 4.39 -3.48
N HIS A 48 -3.76 5.39 -4.28
CA HIS A 48 -4.53 6.62 -4.45
C HIS A 48 -4.88 6.88 -5.92
N LYS A 49 -5.91 7.70 -6.13
CA LYS A 49 -6.19 8.25 -7.45
C LYS A 49 -5.00 9.09 -7.89
N ASP A 50 -4.70 9.06 -9.18
CA ASP A 50 -3.60 9.76 -9.82
C ASP A 50 -2.18 9.27 -9.51
N ASP A 51 -2.02 8.16 -8.76
CA ASP A 51 -0.73 7.46 -8.71
C ASP A 51 -0.47 6.79 -10.07
N GLU A 52 0.79 6.78 -10.52
CA GLU A 52 1.20 6.00 -11.69
C GLU A 52 1.62 4.60 -11.26
N VAL A 53 1.24 3.62 -12.07
CA VAL A 53 1.44 2.22 -11.75
C VAL A 53 1.83 1.37 -12.94
N ARG A 54 2.56 0.29 -12.65
CA ARG A 54 2.93 -0.78 -13.58
C ARG A 54 2.29 -2.10 -13.15
N VAL A 55 1.60 -2.78 -14.05
CA VAL A 55 0.99 -4.09 -13.77
C VAL A 55 2.06 -5.19 -13.82
N LYS A 56 2.18 -5.99 -12.75
CA LYS A 56 3.17 -7.08 -12.63
C LYS A 56 2.63 -8.47 -12.93
N ARG A 57 1.34 -8.70 -12.69
CA ARG A 57 0.71 -10.03 -12.80
C ARG A 57 -0.61 -9.93 -13.57
N GLY A 58 -0.99 -11.02 -14.23
CA GLY A 58 -2.22 -11.13 -15.02
C GLY A 58 -2.04 -10.78 -16.49
N ALA A 59 -3.15 -10.77 -17.24
CA ALA A 59 -3.16 -10.58 -18.69
C ALA A 59 -2.57 -9.24 -19.16
N TYR A 60 -2.65 -8.20 -18.32
CA TYR A 60 -2.16 -6.85 -18.64
C TYR A 60 -0.75 -6.58 -18.09
N LYS A 61 0.03 -7.63 -17.79
CA LYS A 61 1.41 -7.51 -17.28
C LYS A 61 2.26 -6.64 -18.22
N GLY A 62 3.09 -5.78 -17.63
CA GLY A 62 3.97 -4.85 -18.36
C GLY A 62 3.29 -3.55 -18.76
N ARG A 63 1.95 -3.46 -18.73
CA ARG A 63 1.27 -2.19 -19.00
C ARG A 63 1.45 -1.22 -17.84
N GLU A 64 1.58 0.04 -18.21
CA GLU A 64 1.69 1.17 -17.31
C GLU A 64 0.58 2.16 -17.55
N GLY A 65 0.15 2.82 -16.48
CA GLY A 65 -0.85 3.86 -16.57
C GLY A 65 -1.08 4.55 -15.24
N LYS A 66 -1.80 5.66 -15.33
CA LYS A 66 -2.24 6.42 -14.16
C LYS A 66 -3.52 5.79 -13.59
N ILE A 67 -3.68 5.83 -12.28
CA ILE A 67 -4.91 5.34 -11.65
C ILE A 67 -6.03 6.36 -11.79
N THR A 68 -7.07 5.96 -12.53
CA THR A 68 -8.27 6.80 -12.75
C THR A 68 -9.20 6.76 -11.53
N ALA A 69 -9.42 5.57 -10.96
CA ALA A 69 -10.31 5.39 -9.83
C ALA A 69 -9.94 4.18 -8.95
N CYS A 70 -10.12 4.33 -7.64
CA CYS A 70 -9.98 3.24 -6.67
C CYS A 70 -11.37 2.75 -6.24
N TYR A 71 -11.86 1.69 -6.87
CA TYR A 71 -13.18 1.13 -6.56
C TYR A 71 -13.11 0.12 -5.40
N ARG A 72 -13.17 0.66 -4.18
CA ARG A 72 -13.00 -0.12 -2.94
C ARG A 72 -14.08 -1.17 -2.68
N LEU A 73 -15.31 -0.96 -3.17
CA LEU A 73 -16.40 -1.93 -2.99
C LEU A 73 -16.10 -3.26 -3.71
N ARG A 74 -15.49 -3.19 -4.89
CA ARG A 74 -15.12 -4.37 -5.70
C ARG A 74 -13.65 -4.79 -5.55
N TRP A 75 -12.91 -4.21 -4.60
CA TRP A 75 -11.49 -4.50 -4.36
C TRP A 75 -10.58 -4.26 -5.58
N VAL A 76 -10.94 -3.27 -6.39
CA VAL A 76 -10.36 -3.08 -7.73
C VAL A 76 -9.89 -1.65 -7.92
N ILE A 77 -8.90 -1.49 -8.78
CA ILE A 77 -8.42 -0.22 -9.31
C ILE A 77 -8.61 -0.21 -10.83
N HIS A 78 -8.97 0.95 -11.35
CA HIS A 78 -9.00 1.24 -12.77
C HIS A 78 -7.75 2.01 -13.15
N ILE A 79 -7.03 1.50 -14.15
CA ILE A 79 -5.77 2.04 -14.64
C ILE A 79 -6.03 2.55 -16.05
N ASP A 80 -5.51 3.73 -16.36
CA ASP A 80 -5.53 4.28 -17.71
C ASP A 80 -4.83 3.33 -18.69
N LYS A 81 -5.33 3.26 -19.92
CA LYS A 81 -4.87 2.32 -20.98
C LYS A 81 -5.06 0.82 -20.68
N VAL A 82 -5.73 0.47 -19.58
CA VAL A 82 -6.14 -0.90 -19.25
C VAL A 82 -7.66 -1.01 -19.42
N ASN A 83 -8.08 -1.02 -20.69
CA ASN A 83 -9.48 -1.04 -21.09
C ASN A 83 -9.79 -2.29 -21.92
N ARG A 84 -11.07 -2.64 -21.98
CA ARG A 84 -11.63 -3.66 -22.87
C ARG A 84 -12.75 -3.05 -23.69
N GLU A 85 -12.81 -3.37 -24.96
CA GLU A 85 -13.90 -2.98 -25.85
C GLU A 85 -15.12 -3.89 -25.64
N LYS A 86 -16.32 -3.30 -25.70
CA LYS A 86 -17.59 -4.03 -25.75
C LYS A 86 -17.97 -4.31 -27.20
N ALA A 87 -18.91 -5.23 -27.43
CA ALA A 87 -19.43 -5.51 -28.78
C ALA A 87 -20.03 -4.28 -29.49
N ASN A 88 -20.45 -3.26 -28.74
CA ASN A 88 -20.96 -2.00 -29.27
C ASN A 88 -19.87 -0.93 -29.54
N GLY A 89 -18.59 -1.29 -29.52
CA GLY A 89 -17.45 -0.39 -29.78
C GLY A 89 -17.04 0.53 -28.62
N THR A 90 -17.82 0.57 -27.53
CA THR A 90 -17.45 1.41 -26.37
C THR A 90 -16.37 0.75 -25.51
N THR A 91 -15.44 1.53 -24.97
CA THR A 91 -14.39 1.02 -24.09
C THR A 91 -14.81 1.09 -22.61
N VAL A 92 -14.47 0.05 -21.85
CA VAL A 92 -14.72 -0.01 -20.40
C VAL A 92 -13.41 -0.31 -19.67
N PRO A 93 -13.11 0.41 -18.58
CA PRO A 93 -11.90 0.15 -17.80
C PRO A 93 -11.97 -1.22 -17.15
N VAL A 94 -10.89 -1.99 -17.29
CA VAL A 94 -10.78 -3.29 -16.65
C VAL A 94 -10.33 -3.11 -15.21
N GLY A 95 -10.88 -3.95 -14.34
CA GLY A 95 -10.55 -3.92 -12.93
C GLY A 95 -9.29 -4.72 -12.60
N VAL A 96 -8.34 -4.12 -11.90
CA VAL A 96 -7.11 -4.78 -11.44
C VAL A 96 -6.98 -4.70 -9.92
N HIS A 97 -6.64 -5.82 -9.27
CA HIS A 97 -6.37 -5.82 -7.82
C HIS A 97 -5.01 -5.16 -7.51
N PRO A 98 -4.91 -4.26 -6.51
CA PRO A 98 -3.68 -3.51 -6.19
C PRO A 98 -2.44 -4.37 -5.92
N SER A 99 -2.58 -5.58 -5.37
CA SER A 99 -1.43 -6.46 -5.09
C SER A 99 -0.68 -6.91 -6.34
N ASN A 100 -1.34 -6.86 -7.51
CA ASN A 100 -0.78 -7.30 -8.78
C ASN A 100 -0.05 -6.17 -9.51
N VAL A 101 0.08 -5.01 -8.86
CA VAL A 101 0.53 -3.76 -9.44
C VAL A 101 1.69 -3.22 -8.59
N GLU A 102 2.59 -2.47 -9.21
CA GLU A 102 3.65 -1.72 -8.53
C GLU A 102 3.48 -0.24 -8.79
N VAL A 103 3.62 0.60 -7.76
CA VAL A 103 3.54 2.05 -7.89
C VAL A 103 4.87 2.59 -8.37
N THR A 104 4.84 3.32 -9.49
CA THR A 104 6.01 3.94 -10.11
C THR A 104 6.15 5.40 -9.69
N LYS A 105 5.05 6.15 -9.62
CA LYS A 105 5.02 7.53 -9.10
C LYS A 105 3.85 7.73 -8.14
N LEU A 106 4.10 8.52 -7.10
CA LEU A 106 3.11 8.84 -6.06
C LEU A 106 2.61 10.28 -6.23
N LYS A 107 1.30 10.49 -6.15
CA LYS A 107 0.73 11.83 -5.96
C LYS A 107 0.89 12.26 -4.51
N LEU A 108 1.78 13.22 -4.25
CA LEU A 108 2.11 13.66 -2.90
C LEU A 108 1.23 14.82 -2.44
N ASN A 109 0.41 14.56 -1.42
CA ASN A 109 -0.31 15.59 -0.65
C ASN A 109 0.27 15.67 0.77
N HIS A 110 -0.05 16.72 1.53
CA HIS A 110 0.39 16.89 2.92
C HIS A 110 0.20 15.62 3.78
N ASN A 111 -1.03 15.09 3.80
CA ASN A 111 -1.35 13.86 4.55
C ASN A 111 -0.59 12.61 4.06
N ARG A 112 -0.25 12.54 2.77
CA ARG A 112 0.46 11.39 2.21
C ARG A 112 1.95 11.43 2.56
N LYS A 113 2.54 12.62 2.63
CA LYS A 113 3.90 12.85 3.16
C LYS A 113 3.98 12.42 4.63
N ALA A 114 3.02 12.85 5.47
CA ALA A 114 2.94 12.42 6.86
C ALA A 114 2.80 10.89 7.03
N ILE A 115 2.07 10.21 6.11
CA ILE A 115 1.98 8.74 6.14
C ILE A 115 3.32 8.09 5.75
N LEU A 116 4.06 8.65 4.80
CA LEU A 116 5.37 8.14 4.38
C LEU A 116 6.39 8.28 5.50
N GLU A 117 6.48 9.45 6.13
CA GLU A 117 7.35 9.72 7.27
C GLU A 117 7.07 8.75 8.43
N ARG A 118 5.79 8.55 8.78
CA ARG A 118 5.41 7.59 9.82
C ARG A 118 5.74 6.13 9.48
N LYS A 119 5.82 5.80 8.18
CA LYS A 119 6.10 4.45 7.70
C LYS A 119 7.58 4.18 7.43
N ASP A 120 8.40 5.22 7.42
CA ASP A 120 9.83 5.06 7.19
C ASP A 120 10.41 4.11 8.24
N ARG A 121 11.12 3.09 7.76
CA ARG A 121 11.68 2.05 8.61
C ARG A 121 12.91 2.54 9.38
N SER A 122 13.60 3.58 8.91
CA SER A 122 14.75 4.19 9.58
C SER A 122 14.36 4.70 10.99
N THR A 123 13.26 5.45 11.06
CA THR A 123 12.72 5.99 12.31
C THR A 123 12.24 4.90 13.27
N LYS A 124 11.87 3.73 12.75
CA LYS A 124 11.43 2.59 13.55
C LYS A 124 12.59 1.82 14.18
N SER A 125 13.73 1.73 13.49
CA SER A 125 14.93 1.11 14.06
C SER A 125 15.50 1.91 15.25
N ASP A 126 15.40 3.24 15.21
CA ASP A 126 15.91 4.09 16.30
C ASP A 126 15.06 4.04 17.57
N LYS A 127 13.74 3.77 17.46
CA LYS A 127 12.88 3.57 18.64
C LYS A 127 13.02 2.19 19.29
N GLY A 128 13.54 1.19 18.56
CA GLY A 128 13.78 -0.16 19.07
C GLY A 128 15.15 -0.32 19.74
N LYS A 129 16.12 0.52 19.39
CA LYS A 129 17.37 0.68 20.14
C LYS A 129 17.11 1.70 21.23
N GLY A 130 16.65 1.23 22.40
CA GLY A 130 16.70 2.04 23.60
C GLY A 130 18.12 2.62 23.71
N LYS A 131 18.24 3.94 23.59
CA LYS A 131 19.48 4.61 23.98
C LYS A 131 19.56 4.42 25.49
N VAL A 132 20.19 3.34 25.94
CA VAL A 132 20.76 3.30 27.27
C VAL A 132 21.83 4.39 27.22
N THR A 133 21.51 5.55 27.78
CA THR A 133 22.48 6.61 27.96
C THR A 133 23.64 6.04 28.76
N ALA A 134 24.88 6.38 28.41
CA ALA A 134 26.09 5.88 29.09
C ALA A 134 26.05 6.10 30.62
N ALA A 135 25.25 7.06 31.08
CA ALA A 135 24.96 7.31 32.50
C ALA A 135 24.27 6.14 33.23
N GLU A 136 23.33 5.42 32.60
CA GLU A 136 22.63 4.28 33.23
C GLU A 136 23.53 3.05 33.35
N LYS A 137 24.49 2.90 32.43
CA LYS A 137 25.46 1.79 32.46
C LYS A 137 26.51 1.94 33.57
N ALA A 138 26.80 3.17 33.99
CA ALA A 138 27.72 3.45 35.10
C ALA A 138 27.09 3.19 36.48
N MET A 139 25.77 3.40 36.62
CA MET A 139 25.05 3.12 37.87
C MET A 139 24.89 1.63 38.16
N GLN A 140 24.81 0.77 37.14
CA GLN A 140 24.67 -0.68 37.29
C GLN A 140 25.95 -1.43 37.69
N GLN A 141 27.11 -0.76 37.70
CA GLN A 141 28.40 -1.36 38.06
C GLN A 141 28.86 -1.02 39.49
N MET A 142 28.00 -0.36 40.28
CA MET A 142 28.29 0.00 41.68
C MET A 142 27.38 -0.70 42.70
N ASP A 143 26.53 -1.64 42.27
CA ASP A 143 25.88 -2.65 43.13
C ASP A 143 26.55 -4.02 42.93
#